data_AF-A0A973UUN7-F1
#
_entry.id   AF-A0A973UUN7-F1
#
_cell.length_a   1.000
_cell.length_b   1.000
_cell.length_c   1.000
_cell.angle_alpha   90.00
_cell.angle_beta   90.00
_cell.angle_gamma   90.00
#
_symmetry.space_group_name_H-M   'P 1'
#
loop_
_entity.id
_entity.type
_entity.pdbx_description
1 polymer ?
#
loop_
_entity_poly.entity_id
_entity_poly.type
_entity_poly.pdbx_seq_one_letter_code
_entity_poly.pdbx_strand_id
1 'polypeptide(L)'
;MVPARGRVIVVRPLRAVIAFVVALVLLGPAGGPGGAQAALPGAAASTRPSHVVTLITGDVVRVGDAGGGRPAVAVRSQGRGYQLTTKGRDTYVVPAEALPHVLAGRLDEELFNVTQLVAAGYDDASRATLPLLLMPPAGGTPAVPADPPGAARRATLASIKAAAVDADKAKARTFWKGLTDRLAGPGAAFARPGDVGKVWLDRKVRVAQADRVPQVGAPQAWAAGFTGAGVTVAVLDTGYDPGHPDLAGKVGAAQDFTGEGSPVDTHGHGTHVAATSAGGPARKGVAPGARLFVGRVLDGSGSGDLSWVVAGMEWAVAQGARVVNVSLGAGPSDGTDPISAAVDSLTAKTGALFVIAAGNAGPEAGSVQAPGTAAAALTVGAVTKAGQVAAFSGRGPRLGDAMVKPELTAPGVGIVAARAAGTSGGELVDALTTSMSGTSMATPHVAGAAALLAQQHP
;
A
#
# COMPACT_ATOMS: atom_id res chain seq x y z
N MET A 1 30.88 -44.79 -47.17
CA MET A 1 30.20 -43.70 -47.92
C MET A 1 28.71 -43.98 -47.85
N VAL A 2 27.91 -42.94 -47.55
CA VAL A 2 26.47 -42.98 -47.18
C VAL A 2 26.21 -43.48 -45.74
N PRO A 3 25.71 -42.64 -44.80
CA PRO A 3 25.15 -43.12 -43.55
C PRO A 3 23.62 -43.14 -43.61
N ALA A 4 23.03 -44.25 -43.21
CA ALA A 4 21.61 -44.38 -42.93
C ALA A 4 21.38 -44.55 -41.42
N ARG A 5 20.53 -43.66 -40.90
CA ARG A 5 19.58 -43.79 -39.78
C ARG A 5 20.12 -44.16 -38.38
N GLY A 6 20.00 -43.20 -37.47
CA GLY A 6 19.94 -43.42 -36.02
C GLY A 6 18.95 -42.46 -35.37
N ARG A 7 17.98 -43.00 -34.63
CA ARG A 7 16.96 -42.27 -33.83
C ARG A 7 17.64 -41.36 -32.79
N VAL A 8 17.10 -40.17 -32.62
CA VAL A 8 17.45 -39.26 -31.52
C VAL A 8 16.41 -39.45 -30.40
N ILE A 9 16.85 -40.04 -29.30
CA ILE A 9 16.27 -39.82 -27.97
C ILE A 9 17.38 -39.17 -27.16
N VAL A 10 17.14 -37.96 -26.65
CA VAL A 10 18.02 -37.29 -25.70
C VAL A 10 17.20 -36.96 -24.46
N VAL A 11 17.69 -37.46 -23.32
CA VAL A 11 17.27 -37.12 -21.97
C VAL A 11 18.41 -36.36 -21.30
N ARG A 12 18.12 -35.22 -20.64
CA ARG A 12 18.77 -34.65 -19.42
C ARG A 12 18.23 -33.22 -19.09
N PRO A 13 18.49 -32.59 -17.91
CA PRO A 13 17.62 -32.66 -16.72
C PRO A 13 17.20 -31.30 -16.07
N LEU A 14 16.13 -31.37 -15.25
CA LEU A 14 15.76 -30.60 -14.04
C LEU A 14 15.97 -29.06 -13.93
N ARG A 15 14.86 -28.29 -13.77
CA ARG A 15 14.72 -27.18 -12.79
C ARG A 15 13.26 -26.98 -12.34
N ALA A 16 13.07 -27.06 -11.02
CA ALA A 16 11.97 -26.58 -10.16
C ALA A 16 10.52 -26.54 -10.72
N VAL A 17 9.69 -27.46 -10.23
CA VAL A 17 8.23 -27.46 -10.36
C VAL A 17 7.63 -26.46 -9.35
N ILE A 18 7.02 -25.39 -9.84
CA ILE A 18 5.91 -24.74 -9.12
C ILE A 18 4.66 -25.54 -9.50
N ALA A 19 4.08 -26.24 -8.54
CA ALA A 19 2.88 -27.06 -8.76
C ALA A 19 1.67 -26.15 -9.04
N PHE A 20 1.28 -26.05 -10.31
CA PHE A 20 -0.05 -25.59 -10.70
C PHE A 20 -1.02 -26.77 -10.56
N VAL A 21 -1.94 -26.71 -9.60
CA VAL A 21 -3.09 -27.63 -9.59
C VAL A 21 -4.21 -26.94 -10.36
N VAL A 22 -4.36 -27.32 -11.63
CA VAL A 22 -5.49 -26.91 -12.49
C VAL A 22 -6.52 -28.04 -12.44
N ALA A 23 -7.67 -27.78 -11.81
CA ALA A 23 -8.81 -28.69 -11.84
C ALA A 23 -9.95 -28.04 -12.65
N LEU A 24 -10.17 -28.53 -13.87
CA LEU A 24 -11.34 -28.20 -14.67
C LEU A 24 -12.42 -29.24 -14.38
N VAL A 25 -13.53 -28.82 -13.75
CA VAL A 25 -14.67 -29.71 -13.48
C VAL A 25 -15.72 -29.52 -14.58
N LEU A 26 -15.86 -30.51 -15.45
CA LEU A 26 -16.91 -30.59 -16.47
C LEU A 26 -18.01 -31.51 -15.98
N LEU A 27 -19.25 -31.02 -15.88
CA LEU A 27 -20.43 -31.85 -15.61
C LEU A 27 -20.91 -32.49 -16.91
N GLY A 28 -20.82 -33.82 -17.01
CA GLY A 28 -21.41 -34.61 -18.10
C GLY A 28 -22.93 -34.78 -17.95
N PRO A 29 -23.67 -35.14 -19.02
CA PRO A 29 -25.12 -35.21 -18.97
C PRO A 29 -25.62 -36.45 -18.22
N ALA A 30 -26.75 -36.29 -17.54
CA ALA A 30 -27.40 -37.29 -16.72
C ALA A 30 -28.02 -38.44 -17.53
N GLY A 31 -27.93 -39.67 -17.00
CA GLY A 31 -28.65 -40.83 -17.51
C GLY A 31 -28.75 -41.99 -16.52
N GLY A 32 -29.99 -42.30 -16.10
CA GLY A 32 -30.49 -43.66 -15.80
C GLY A 32 -30.24 -44.27 -14.40
N PRO A 33 -31.16 -45.09 -13.86
CA PRO A 33 -31.42 -45.19 -12.42
C PRO A 33 -30.96 -46.49 -11.75
N GLY A 34 -30.74 -46.43 -10.42
CA GLY A 34 -30.79 -47.60 -9.53
C GLY A 34 -29.46 -48.29 -9.24
N GLY A 35 -28.89 -47.99 -8.07
CA GLY A 35 -27.75 -48.72 -7.51
C GLY A 35 -27.29 -48.11 -6.20
N ALA A 36 -27.79 -48.63 -5.08
CA ALA A 36 -27.32 -48.27 -3.75
C ALA A 36 -25.85 -48.70 -3.57
N GLN A 37 -24.98 -47.80 -3.13
CA GLN A 37 -23.69 -48.18 -2.58
C GLN A 37 -23.30 -47.30 -1.38
N ALA A 38 -23.35 -47.97 -0.23
CA ALA A 38 -22.46 -47.88 0.93
C ALA A 38 -22.14 -46.51 1.54
N ALA A 39 -22.81 -46.24 2.66
CA ALA A 39 -22.30 -45.36 3.70
C ALA A 39 -21.04 -45.96 4.34
N LEU A 40 -19.98 -45.16 4.47
CA LEU A 40 -18.93 -45.34 5.47
C LEU A 40 -18.96 -44.17 6.47
N PRO A 41 -18.62 -44.42 7.75
CA PRO A 41 -19.00 -43.57 8.87
C PRO A 41 -17.90 -42.56 9.24
N GLY A 42 -18.31 -41.43 9.81
CA GLY A 42 -17.42 -40.57 10.59
C GLY A 42 -17.06 -39.24 9.93
N ALA A 43 -17.96 -38.27 10.06
CA ALA A 43 -17.70 -36.95 10.64
C ALA A 43 -18.86 -36.04 10.22
N ALA A 44 -19.96 -36.10 10.98
CA ALA A 44 -20.90 -34.99 11.04
C ALA A 44 -20.20 -33.83 11.76
N ALA A 45 -19.26 -33.17 11.09
CA ALA A 45 -18.94 -31.78 11.41
C ALA A 45 -20.01 -30.94 10.72
N SER A 46 -20.91 -30.35 11.51
CA SER A 46 -21.88 -29.39 11.00
C SER A 46 -21.14 -28.14 10.50
N THR A 47 -20.64 -28.14 9.28
CA THR A 47 -20.04 -26.95 8.67
C THR A 47 -21.14 -26.17 7.98
N ARG A 48 -21.75 -25.22 8.71
CA ARG A 48 -22.64 -24.23 8.10
C ARG A 48 -21.85 -23.53 6.97
N PRO A 49 -22.36 -23.46 5.72
CA PRO A 49 -21.78 -22.56 4.74
C PRO A 49 -21.94 -21.15 5.28
N SER A 50 -20.83 -20.46 5.58
CA SER A 50 -20.89 -19.19 6.29
C SER A 50 -21.20 -18.02 5.36
N HIS A 51 -20.93 -18.13 4.05
CA HIS A 51 -21.17 -17.03 3.09
C HIS A 51 -21.67 -17.52 1.72
N VAL A 52 -22.55 -16.73 1.12
CA VAL A 52 -23.05 -16.93 -0.25
C VAL A 52 -22.69 -15.70 -1.07
N VAL A 53 -22.07 -15.88 -2.24
CA VAL A 53 -21.66 -14.80 -3.14
C VAL A 53 -22.30 -15.01 -4.50
N THR A 54 -23.15 -14.08 -4.92
CA THR A 54 -23.61 -14.01 -6.31
C THR A 54 -22.61 -13.22 -7.14
N LEU A 55 -22.00 -13.87 -8.14
CA LEU A 55 -21.06 -13.26 -9.08
C LEU A 55 -21.78 -12.42 -10.14
N ILE A 56 -21.04 -11.55 -10.84
CA ILE A 56 -21.60 -10.67 -11.88
C ILE A 56 -22.28 -11.40 -13.04
N THR A 57 -21.97 -12.68 -13.23
CA THR A 57 -22.56 -13.59 -14.24
C THR A 57 -23.90 -14.18 -13.79
N GLY A 58 -24.22 -14.09 -12.49
CA GLY A 58 -25.35 -14.73 -11.84
C GLY A 58 -25.05 -16.10 -11.22
N ASP A 59 -23.83 -16.63 -11.38
CA ASP A 59 -23.38 -17.84 -10.68
C ASP A 59 -23.35 -17.59 -9.17
N VAL A 60 -23.84 -18.56 -8.39
CA VAL A 60 -23.91 -18.44 -6.93
C VAL A 60 -22.87 -19.36 -6.31
N VAL A 61 -21.95 -18.78 -5.56
CA VAL A 61 -20.86 -19.48 -4.90
C VAL A 61 -21.14 -19.54 -3.41
N ARG A 62 -21.18 -20.75 -2.85
CA ARG A 62 -21.21 -20.98 -1.40
C ARG A 62 -19.78 -21.21 -0.93
N VAL A 63 -19.33 -20.39 0.01
CA VAL A 63 -18.01 -20.46 0.60
C VAL A 63 -18.16 -20.91 2.05
N GLY A 64 -17.44 -21.95 2.43
CA GLY A 64 -17.41 -22.50 3.79
C GLY A 64 -16.01 -22.90 4.21
N ASP A 65 -15.87 -23.32 5.47
CA ASP A 65 -14.61 -23.84 6.00
C ASP A 65 -14.55 -25.36 5.82
N ALA A 66 -13.56 -25.84 5.06
CA ALA A 66 -13.31 -27.27 4.88
C ALA A 66 -12.35 -27.85 5.95
N GLY A 67 -11.81 -27.01 6.84
CA GLY A 67 -10.68 -27.35 7.70
C GLY A 67 -9.33 -27.28 6.96
N GLY A 68 -8.24 -27.07 7.70
CA GLY A 68 -6.87 -27.05 7.15
C GLY A 68 -6.49 -25.78 6.38
N GLY A 69 -7.24 -24.69 6.51
CA GLY A 69 -6.90 -23.38 5.95
C GLY A 69 -7.20 -23.21 4.45
N ARG A 70 -8.00 -24.09 3.85
CA ARG A 70 -8.50 -23.96 2.48
C ARG A 70 -10.02 -23.83 2.47
N PRO A 71 -10.60 -22.81 1.81
CA PRO A 71 -12.05 -22.65 1.76
C PRO A 71 -12.70 -23.78 0.94
N ALA A 72 -13.77 -24.38 1.46
CA ALA A 72 -14.66 -25.24 0.71
C ALA A 72 -15.53 -24.38 -0.19
N VAL A 73 -15.58 -24.67 -1.49
CA VAL A 73 -16.36 -23.90 -2.45
C VAL A 73 -17.33 -24.82 -3.19
N ALA A 74 -18.62 -24.51 -3.07
CA ALA A 74 -19.68 -25.14 -3.86
C ALA A 74 -20.32 -24.10 -4.78
N VAL A 75 -20.28 -24.34 -6.09
CA VAL A 75 -20.76 -23.39 -7.10
C VAL A 75 -22.04 -23.92 -7.72
N ARG A 76 -23.11 -23.11 -7.68
CA ARG A 76 -24.29 -23.30 -8.52
C ARG A 76 -24.11 -22.44 -9.77
N SER A 77 -23.67 -23.08 -10.84
CA SER A 77 -23.41 -22.37 -12.09
C SER A 77 -24.69 -22.08 -12.87
N GLN A 78 -24.73 -20.94 -13.56
CA GLN A 78 -25.78 -20.58 -14.51
C GLN A 78 -25.40 -20.92 -15.97
N GLY A 79 -24.18 -21.44 -16.19
CA GLY A 79 -23.59 -21.65 -17.51
C GLY A 79 -22.88 -23.00 -17.65
N ARG A 80 -21.90 -23.07 -18.56
CA ARG A 80 -21.19 -24.30 -18.95
C ARG A 80 -20.10 -24.75 -17.97
N GLY A 81 -20.22 -24.39 -16.70
CA GLY A 81 -19.24 -24.65 -15.65
C GLY A 81 -18.34 -23.46 -15.34
N TYR A 82 -17.31 -23.71 -14.52
CA TYR A 82 -16.44 -22.70 -13.95
C TYR A 82 -15.02 -23.25 -13.81
N GLN A 83 -14.06 -22.33 -13.76
CA GLN A 83 -12.68 -22.62 -13.40
C GLN A 83 -12.45 -22.20 -11.95
N LEU A 84 -11.99 -23.15 -11.14
CA LEU A 84 -11.54 -22.90 -9.77
C LEU A 84 -10.02 -22.77 -9.80
N THR A 85 -9.49 -21.65 -9.33
CA THR A 85 -8.04 -21.44 -9.19
C THR A 85 -7.74 -20.90 -7.81
N THR A 86 -6.69 -21.41 -7.18
CA THR A 86 -6.19 -20.86 -5.91
C THR A 86 -4.88 -20.15 -6.17
N LYS A 87 -4.79 -18.87 -5.80
CA LYS A 87 -3.56 -18.08 -5.83
C LYS A 87 -3.21 -17.72 -4.37
N GLY A 88 -2.22 -18.38 -3.80
CA GLY A 88 -1.90 -18.22 -2.38
C GLY A 88 -3.05 -18.69 -1.47
N ARG A 89 -3.65 -17.77 -0.72
CA ARG A 89 -4.83 -18.02 0.14
C ARG A 89 -6.17 -17.65 -0.52
N ASP A 90 -6.09 -16.97 -1.66
CA ASP A 90 -7.27 -16.48 -2.36
C ASP A 90 -7.79 -17.52 -3.35
N THR A 91 -9.10 -17.71 -3.34
CA THR A 91 -9.79 -18.63 -4.22
C THR A 91 -10.60 -17.86 -5.23
N TYR A 92 -10.36 -18.17 -6.50
CA TYR A 92 -11.01 -17.57 -7.64
C TYR A 92 -11.97 -18.57 -8.26
N VAL A 93 -13.22 -18.15 -8.46
CA VAL A 93 -14.23 -18.90 -9.20
C VAL A 93 -14.59 -18.09 -10.43
N VAL A 94 -14.01 -18.47 -11.57
CA VAL A 94 -14.23 -17.77 -12.84
C VAL A 94 -15.18 -18.61 -13.69
N PRO A 95 -16.45 -18.20 -13.89
CA PRO A 95 -17.37 -18.90 -14.79
C PRO A 95 -16.81 -18.97 -16.21
N ALA A 96 -17.07 -20.07 -16.91
CA ALA A 96 -16.51 -20.32 -18.24
C ALA A 96 -16.87 -19.22 -19.25
N GLU A 97 -18.05 -18.61 -19.12
CA GLU A 97 -18.49 -17.49 -19.96
C GLU A 97 -17.74 -16.17 -19.67
N ALA A 98 -17.19 -16.00 -18.47
CA ALA A 98 -16.42 -14.81 -18.10
C ALA A 98 -14.94 -14.93 -18.47
N LEU A 99 -14.41 -16.15 -18.53
CA LEU A 99 -12.98 -16.42 -18.72
C LEU A 99 -12.37 -15.72 -19.96
N PRO A 100 -12.99 -15.71 -21.16
CA PRO A 100 -12.43 -15.00 -22.31
C PRO A 100 -12.33 -13.48 -22.10
N HIS A 101 -13.23 -12.91 -21.30
CA HIS A 101 -13.24 -11.48 -21.01
C HIS A 101 -12.21 -11.11 -19.93
N VAL A 102 -11.98 -12.01 -18.96
CA VAL A 102 -10.88 -11.88 -17.98
C VAL A 102 -9.52 -11.98 -18.68
N LEU A 103 -9.32 -12.99 -19.54
CA LEU A 103 -8.05 -13.16 -20.28
C LEU A 103 -7.77 -12.01 -21.25
N ALA A 104 -8.82 -11.41 -21.83
CA ALA A 104 -8.70 -10.22 -22.68
C ALA A 104 -8.56 -8.91 -21.89
N GLY A 105 -8.49 -8.95 -20.56
CA GLY A 105 -8.36 -7.78 -19.68
C GLY A 105 -9.60 -6.87 -19.61
N ARG A 106 -10.75 -7.31 -20.15
CA ARG A 106 -12.02 -6.57 -20.18
C ARG A 106 -12.81 -6.69 -18.88
N LEU A 107 -12.56 -7.75 -18.10
CA LEU A 107 -13.05 -7.90 -16.74
C LEU A 107 -11.86 -8.01 -15.78
N ASP A 108 -11.94 -7.30 -14.68
CA ASP A 108 -11.00 -7.45 -13.56
C ASP A 108 -11.15 -8.84 -12.92
N GLU A 109 -10.04 -9.54 -12.68
CA GLU A 109 -10.06 -10.89 -12.11
C GLU A 109 -10.55 -10.91 -10.66
N GLU A 110 -10.43 -9.78 -9.96
CA GLU A 110 -10.92 -9.61 -8.58
C GLU A 110 -12.44 -9.66 -8.46
N LEU A 111 -13.18 -9.51 -9.57
CA LEU A 111 -14.63 -9.77 -9.63
C LEU A 111 -14.99 -11.24 -9.36
N PHE A 112 -13.99 -12.12 -9.39
CA PHE A 112 -14.12 -13.56 -9.24
C PHE A 112 -13.33 -14.12 -8.04
N ASN A 113 -12.66 -13.26 -7.26
CA ASN A 113 -11.94 -13.63 -6.03
C ASN A 113 -12.93 -13.77 -4.87
N VAL A 114 -13.51 -14.96 -4.70
CA VAL A 114 -14.58 -15.18 -3.71
C VAL A 114 -14.07 -15.03 -2.27
N THR A 115 -12.79 -15.26 -2.02
CA THR A 115 -12.18 -15.00 -0.70
C THR A 115 -12.26 -13.51 -0.36
N GLN A 116 -11.79 -12.64 -1.26
CA GLN A 116 -11.75 -11.20 -1.02
C GLN A 116 -13.14 -10.56 -1.08
N LEU A 117 -14.04 -11.07 -1.92
CA LEU A 117 -15.43 -10.59 -1.97
C LEU A 117 -16.16 -10.82 -0.63
N VAL A 118 -15.99 -12.01 -0.03
CA VAL A 118 -16.50 -12.28 1.32
C VAL A 118 -15.85 -11.36 2.36
N ALA A 119 -14.51 -11.28 2.36
CA ALA A 119 -13.77 -10.46 3.33
C ALA A 119 -14.12 -8.95 3.28
N ALA A 120 -14.46 -8.44 2.09
CA ALA A 120 -14.89 -7.05 1.89
C ALA A 120 -16.38 -6.81 2.21
N GLY A 121 -17.12 -7.85 2.59
CA GLY A 121 -18.56 -7.79 2.89
C GLY A 121 -19.41 -7.64 1.63
N TYR A 122 -18.99 -8.25 0.53
CA TYR A 122 -19.76 -8.37 -0.72
C TYR A 122 -20.42 -9.74 -0.86
N ASP A 123 -20.61 -10.49 0.23
CA ASP A 123 -21.55 -11.62 0.23
C ASP A 123 -23.01 -11.14 0.19
N ASP A 124 -23.92 -12.04 -0.12
CA ASP A 124 -25.33 -11.76 -0.39
C ASP A 124 -26.12 -11.42 0.88
N ALA A 125 -25.63 -11.86 2.04
CA ALA A 125 -26.22 -11.49 3.34
C ALA A 125 -25.83 -10.05 3.73
N SER A 126 -24.62 -9.63 3.38
CA SER A 126 -24.04 -8.33 3.75
C SER A 126 -24.40 -7.22 2.78
N ARG A 127 -24.58 -7.53 1.48
CA ARG A 127 -24.88 -6.53 0.45
C ARG A 127 -25.63 -7.11 -0.75
N ALA A 128 -26.74 -6.46 -1.10
CA ALA A 128 -27.58 -6.82 -2.25
C ALA A 128 -27.01 -6.37 -3.61
N THR A 129 -26.04 -5.44 -3.62
CA THR A 129 -25.41 -4.91 -4.83
C THR A 129 -23.91 -5.20 -4.86
N LEU A 130 -23.32 -5.25 -6.05
CA LEU A 130 -21.87 -5.24 -6.26
C LEU A 130 -21.47 -3.91 -6.93
N PRO A 131 -20.62 -3.09 -6.30
CA PRO A 131 -20.21 -1.80 -6.86
C PRO A 131 -19.13 -2.02 -7.94
N LEU A 132 -19.29 -1.37 -9.09
CA LEU A 132 -18.43 -1.53 -10.26
C LEU A 132 -18.02 -0.18 -10.84
N LEU A 133 -16.83 -0.14 -11.46
CA LEU A 133 -16.40 0.96 -12.33
C LEU A 133 -16.40 0.49 -13.78
N LEU A 134 -17.18 1.15 -14.62
CA LEU A 134 -17.25 0.92 -16.06
C LEU A 134 -16.34 1.95 -16.75
N MET A 135 -15.25 1.47 -17.34
CA MET A 135 -14.31 2.29 -18.10
C MET A 135 -14.69 2.33 -19.57
N PRO A 136 -14.47 3.45 -20.27
CA PRO A 136 -14.67 3.52 -21.72
C PRO A 136 -13.64 2.65 -22.46
N PRO A 137 -13.92 2.23 -23.70
CA PRO A 137 -12.96 1.55 -24.57
C PRO A 137 -11.69 2.37 -24.79
N ALA A 138 -10.55 1.69 -24.87
CA ALA A 138 -9.27 2.32 -25.18
C ALA A 138 -9.17 2.58 -26.69
N GLY A 139 -9.37 3.83 -27.10
CA GLY A 139 -9.41 4.27 -28.50
C GLY A 139 -10.80 4.74 -28.94
N GLY A 140 -10.86 5.80 -29.76
CA GLY A 140 -12.07 6.53 -30.09
C GLY A 140 -12.34 7.72 -29.15
N THR A 141 -13.41 8.48 -29.41
CA THR A 141 -13.80 9.64 -28.57
C THR A 141 -14.34 9.13 -27.23
N PRO A 142 -13.68 9.40 -26.09
CA PRO A 142 -14.07 8.83 -24.80
C PRO A 142 -15.44 9.36 -24.35
N ALA A 143 -16.42 8.46 -24.25
CA ALA A 143 -17.76 8.74 -23.73
C ALA A 143 -18.01 7.91 -22.47
N VAL A 144 -18.75 8.49 -21.51
CA VAL A 144 -19.14 7.78 -20.29
C VAL A 144 -19.95 6.54 -20.67
N PRO A 145 -19.55 5.32 -20.26
CA PRO A 145 -20.30 4.12 -20.58
C PRO A 145 -21.76 4.20 -20.13
N ALA A 146 -22.66 3.56 -20.88
CA ALA A 146 -24.05 3.46 -20.53
C ALA A 146 -24.27 2.35 -19.49
N ASP A 147 -25.25 2.54 -18.60
CA ASP A 147 -25.51 1.59 -17.52
C ASP A 147 -26.16 0.30 -18.08
N PRO A 148 -25.59 -0.89 -17.81
CA PRO A 148 -26.24 -2.14 -18.18
C PRO A 148 -27.57 -2.32 -17.41
N PRO A 149 -28.58 -2.98 -18.01
CA PRO A 149 -29.84 -3.31 -17.32
C PRO A 149 -29.59 -4.03 -15.98
N GLY A 150 -30.22 -3.56 -14.90
CA GLY A 150 -29.98 -4.10 -13.56
C GLY A 150 -28.81 -3.47 -12.81
N ALA A 151 -28.15 -2.45 -13.38
CA ALA A 151 -27.25 -1.56 -12.66
C ALA A 151 -27.92 -0.21 -12.36
N ALA A 152 -27.57 0.37 -11.21
CA ALA A 152 -27.95 1.74 -10.84
C ALA A 152 -26.71 2.62 -10.79
N ARG A 153 -26.73 3.78 -11.47
CA ARG A 153 -25.61 4.72 -11.46
C ARG A 153 -25.49 5.42 -10.10
N ARG A 154 -24.28 5.36 -9.53
CA ARG A 154 -23.91 6.13 -8.34
C ARG A 154 -23.25 7.45 -8.68
N ALA A 155 -22.32 7.44 -9.64
CA ALA A 155 -21.58 8.63 -10.03
C ALA A 155 -21.04 8.55 -11.46
N THR A 156 -20.79 9.72 -12.04
CA THR A 156 -20.01 9.88 -13.27
C THR A 156 -18.64 10.44 -12.92
N LEU A 157 -17.58 9.71 -13.24
CA LEU A 157 -16.20 10.14 -12.99
C LEU A 157 -15.69 10.92 -14.21
N ALA A 158 -15.99 12.21 -14.25
CA ALA A 158 -15.80 13.07 -15.42
C ALA A 158 -14.36 13.17 -15.93
N SER A 159 -13.37 13.01 -15.04
CA SER A 159 -11.94 13.05 -15.33
C SER A 159 -11.46 11.85 -16.16
N ILE A 160 -12.02 10.67 -15.91
CA ILE A 160 -11.65 9.42 -16.57
C ILE A 160 -12.76 8.88 -17.48
N LYS A 161 -13.84 9.65 -17.64
CA LYS A 161 -15.04 9.30 -18.42
C LYS A 161 -15.60 7.93 -18.05
N ALA A 162 -15.59 7.60 -16.76
CA ALA A 162 -16.08 6.32 -16.25
C ALA A 162 -17.44 6.46 -15.56
N ALA A 163 -18.19 5.36 -15.48
CA ALA A 163 -19.41 5.28 -14.69
C ALA A 163 -19.18 4.41 -13.46
N ALA A 164 -19.46 4.94 -12.27
CA ALA A 164 -19.54 4.16 -11.04
C ALA A 164 -20.99 3.68 -10.86
N VAL A 165 -21.19 2.37 -10.85
CA VAL A 165 -22.53 1.75 -10.81
C VAL A 165 -22.60 0.73 -9.67
N ASP A 166 -23.81 0.40 -9.26
CA ASP A 166 -24.13 -0.72 -8.39
C ASP A 166 -24.93 -1.76 -9.18
N ALA A 167 -24.35 -2.94 -9.41
CA ALA A 167 -25.04 -4.06 -10.05
C ALA A 167 -25.90 -4.80 -9.02
N ASP A 168 -27.21 -4.89 -9.26
CA ASP A 168 -28.16 -5.63 -8.42
C ASP A 168 -27.93 -7.13 -8.59
N LYS A 169 -27.56 -7.81 -7.49
CA LYS A 169 -27.27 -9.26 -7.53
C LYS A 169 -28.50 -10.10 -7.84
N ALA A 170 -29.69 -9.64 -7.44
CA ALA A 170 -30.94 -10.31 -7.82
C ALA A 170 -31.19 -10.24 -9.34
N LYS A 171 -30.58 -9.28 -10.01
CA LYS A 171 -30.65 -9.08 -11.46
C LYS A 171 -29.33 -9.41 -12.17
N ALA A 172 -28.41 -10.12 -11.51
CA ALA A 172 -27.07 -10.39 -12.03
C ALA A 172 -27.07 -11.02 -13.43
N ARG A 173 -28.02 -11.93 -13.72
CA ARG A 173 -28.12 -12.53 -15.06
C ARG A 173 -28.54 -11.52 -16.13
N THR A 174 -29.48 -10.63 -15.81
CA THR A 174 -29.93 -9.56 -16.70
C THR A 174 -28.82 -8.55 -16.92
N PHE A 175 -28.10 -8.20 -15.85
CA PHE A 175 -26.90 -7.37 -15.89
C PHE A 175 -25.83 -7.97 -16.78
N TRP A 176 -25.47 -9.25 -16.57
CA TRP A 176 -24.44 -9.93 -17.34
C TRP A 176 -24.71 -9.89 -18.84
N LYS A 177 -25.93 -10.25 -19.27
CA LYS A 177 -26.31 -10.23 -20.68
C LYS A 177 -26.16 -8.83 -21.28
N GLY A 178 -26.73 -7.83 -20.61
CA GLY A 178 -26.66 -6.45 -21.09
C GLY A 178 -25.26 -5.81 -21.01
N LEU A 179 -24.40 -6.31 -20.11
CA LEU A 179 -23.00 -5.92 -20.04
C LEU A 179 -22.22 -6.53 -21.21
N THR A 180 -22.36 -7.83 -21.48
CA THR A 180 -21.62 -8.51 -22.55
C THR A 180 -21.98 -7.98 -23.94
N ASP A 181 -23.22 -7.54 -24.14
CA ASP A 181 -23.66 -6.89 -25.39
C ASP A 181 -22.96 -5.54 -25.63
N ARG A 182 -22.45 -4.91 -24.56
CA ARG A 182 -21.80 -3.60 -24.57
C ARG A 182 -20.28 -3.68 -24.37
N LEU A 183 -19.74 -4.86 -24.05
CA LEU A 183 -18.30 -5.04 -23.92
C LEU A 183 -17.64 -4.93 -25.28
N ALA A 184 -16.83 -3.88 -25.46
CA ALA A 184 -16.16 -3.64 -26.72
C ALA A 184 -15.33 -4.87 -27.16
N GLY A 185 -15.40 -5.16 -28.46
CA GLY A 185 -14.62 -6.23 -29.08
C GLY A 185 -13.12 -5.92 -29.13
N PRO A 186 -12.29 -6.90 -29.48
CA PRO A 186 -10.85 -6.68 -29.67
C PRO A 186 -10.60 -5.57 -30.72
N GLY A 187 -9.83 -4.56 -30.35
CA GLY A 187 -9.32 -3.54 -31.29
C GLY A 187 -10.00 -2.17 -31.30
N ALA A 188 -11.03 -1.90 -30.47
CA ALA A 188 -11.68 -0.59 -30.22
C ALA A 188 -12.15 0.25 -31.44
N ALA A 189 -11.83 -0.13 -32.68
CA ALA A 189 -12.08 0.62 -33.90
C ALA A 189 -13.58 0.77 -34.25
N PHE A 190 -14.43 -0.02 -33.59
CA PHE A 190 -15.89 -0.02 -33.77
C PHE A 190 -16.64 0.24 -32.46
N ALA A 191 -15.97 0.79 -31.44
CA ALA A 191 -16.60 1.14 -30.17
C ALA A 191 -17.70 2.19 -30.39
N ARG A 192 -18.91 1.90 -29.91
CA ARG A 192 -20.05 2.81 -29.94
C ARG A 192 -20.01 3.74 -28.72
N PRO A 193 -20.58 4.96 -28.82
CA PRO A 193 -20.80 5.79 -27.65
C PRO A 193 -21.59 5.03 -26.58
N GLY A 194 -21.03 4.94 -25.37
CA GLY A 194 -21.64 4.21 -24.26
C GLY A 194 -21.23 2.74 -24.12
N ASP A 195 -20.36 2.22 -24.99
CA ASP A 195 -19.76 0.88 -24.82
C ASP A 195 -18.82 0.84 -23.59
N VAL A 196 -18.58 -0.37 -23.10
CA VAL A 196 -17.72 -0.64 -21.94
C VAL A 196 -16.41 -1.26 -22.43
N GLY A 197 -15.30 -0.60 -22.13
CA GLY A 197 -13.95 -1.11 -22.43
C GLY A 197 -13.46 -2.10 -21.37
N LYS A 198 -13.63 -1.75 -20.10
CA LYS A 198 -13.22 -2.58 -18.96
C LYS A 198 -14.15 -2.40 -17.77
N VAL A 199 -14.43 -3.49 -17.07
CA VAL A 199 -15.15 -3.49 -15.79
C VAL A 199 -14.17 -3.77 -14.66
N TRP A 200 -14.14 -2.88 -13.68
CA TRP A 200 -13.42 -3.07 -12.42
C TRP A 200 -14.38 -3.23 -11.25
N LEU A 201 -13.93 -3.90 -10.19
CA LEU A 201 -14.58 -3.83 -8.89
C LEU A 201 -14.34 -2.44 -8.29
N ASP A 202 -15.41 -1.71 -7.94
CA ASP A 202 -15.30 -0.45 -7.20
C ASP A 202 -15.10 -0.77 -5.71
N ARG A 203 -13.85 -1.16 -5.40
CA ARG A 203 -13.45 -1.69 -4.10
C ARG A 203 -13.68 -0.64 -3.02
N LYS A 204 -14.20 -1.09 -1.86
CA LYS A 204 -14.13 -0.31 -0.63
C LYS A 204 -12.67 0.03 -0.37
N VAL A 205 -12.32 1.29 -0.55
CA VAL A 205 -11.04 1.81 -0.06
C VAL A 205 -11.19 1.94 1.44
N ARG A 206 -10.39 1.18 2.18
CA ARG A 206 -10.28 1.35 3.63
C ARG A 206 -9.07 2.24 3.88
N VAL A 207 -9.15 3.04 4.94
CA VAL A 207 -7.97 3.60 5.58
C VAL A 207 -6.97 2.45 5.77
N ALA A 208 -5.74 2.67 5.32
CA ALA A 208 -4.65 1.74 5.51
C ALA A 208 -4.24 1.66 7.00
N GLN A 209 -5.06 1.07 7.88
CA GLN A 209 -4.70 0.75 9.27
C GLN A 209 -3.90 -0.55 9.31
N ALA A 210 -2.67 -0.44 9.85
CA ALA A 210 -1.59 -1.44 9.98
C ALA A 210 -1.10 -1.99 8.60
N ASP A 211 0.19 -2.12 8.25
CA ASP A 211 1.37 -2.42 9.03
C ASP A 211 2.52 -1.42 8.73
N ARG A 212 2.52 -0.27 9.39
CA ARG A 212 3.62 0.73 9.32
C ARG A 212 4.79 0.35 10.23
N VAL A 213 4.41 -0.18 11.39
CA VAL A 213 5.25 -0.57 12.52
C VAL A 213 5.81 -2.01 12.37
N PRO A 214 5.05 -3.03 11.93
CA PRO A 214 5.58 -4.38 11.75
C PRO A 214 6.65 -4.49 10.67
N GLN A 215 6.58 -3.71 9.59
CA GLN A 215 7.57 -3.75 8.51
C GLN A 215 8.97 -3.32 8.97
N VAL A 216 9.06 -2.49 10.02
CA VAL A 216 10.32 -2.08 10.64
C VAL A 216 10.66 -2.87 11.91
N GLY A 217 9.90 -3.92 12.24
CA GLY A 217 10.20 -4.80 13.38
C GLY A 217 9.90 -4.20 14.76
N ALA A 218 9.20 -3.07 14.83
CA ALA A 218 8.93 -2.38 16.09
C ALA A 218 8.07 -3.18 17.09
N PRO A 219 7.07 -4.00 16.70
CA PRO A 219 6.32 -4.79 17.69
C PRO A 219 7.20 -5.81 18.40
N GLN A 220 8.21 -6.36 17.72
CA GLN A 220 9.19 -7.28 18.29
C GLN A 220 10.07 -6.55 19.33
N ALA A 221 10.53 -5.34 19.01
CA ALA A 221 11.28 -4.52 19.96
C ALA A 221 10.44 -4.14 21.18
N TRP A 222 9.17 -3.78 20.99
CA TRP A 222 8.25 -3.48 22.10
C TRP A 222 7.98 -4.70 22.98
N ALA A 223 7.80 -5.87 22.36
CA ALA A 223 7.66 -7.13 23.09
C ALA A 223 8.92 -7.48 23.90
N ALA A 224 10.10 -7.07 23.43
CA ALA A 224 11.36 -7.17 24.14
C ALA A 224 11.58 -6.06 25.20
N GLY A 225 10.61 -5.15 25.40
CA GLY A 225 10.67 -4.08 26.40
C GLY A 225 11.31 -2.77 25.93
N PHE A 226 11.74 -2.68 24.67
CA PHE A 226 12.29 -1.45 24.10
C PHE A 226 11.17 -0.58 23.56
N THR A 227 11.11 0.66 24.02
CA THR A 227 10.12 1.67 23.57
C THR A 227 10.79 2.97 23.14
N GLY A 228 12.11 3.10 23.29
CA GLY A 228 12.87 4.33 23.13
C GLY A 228 12.96 5.14 24.42
N ALA A 229 12.53 4.59 25.55
CA ALA A 229 12.58 5.25 26.85
C ALA A 229 14.01 5.70 27.19
N GLY A 230 14.15 6.94 27.67
CA GLY A 230 15.45 7.55 27.97
C GLY A 230 16.21 8.09 26.76
N VAL A 231 15.70 7.91 25.54
CA VAL A 231 16.29 8.45 24.31
C VAL A 231 15.50 9.65 23.82
N THR A 232 16.22 10.68 23.40
CA THR A 232 15.63 11.87 22.77
C THR A 232 15.83 11.83 21.26
N VAL A 233 14.73 11.98 20.53
CA VAL A 233 14.67 12.15 19.07
C VAL A 233 14.32 13.61 18.76
N ALA A 234 15.20 14.32 18.07
CA ALA A 234 14.88 15.63 17.52
C ALA A 234 14.24 15.49 16.13
N VAL A 235 13.21 16.30 15.85
CA VAL A 235 12.53 16.38 14.55
C VAL A 235 12.67 17.82 14.06
N LEU A 236 13.39 18.01 12.97
CA LEU A 236 13.58 19.31 12.32
C LEU A 236 12.66 19.40 11.10
N ASP A 237 11.57 20.15 11.21
CA ASP A 237 10.46 20.12 10.25
C ASP A 237 9.59 21.40 10.31
N THR A 238 8.31 21.35 9.91
CA THR A 238 7.35 22.48 9.93
C THR A 238 6.78 22.81 11.31
N GLY A 239 7.23 22.12 12.36
CA GLY A 239 6.76 22.27 13.74
C GLY A 239 6.00 21.06 14.25
N TYR A 240 5.21 21.24 15.31
CA TYR A 240 4.26 20.23 15.79
C TYR A 240 2.94 20.84 16.27
N ASP A 241 1.87 20.05 16.30
CA ASP A 241 0.61 20.40 16.97
C ASP A 241 0.67 20.00 18.46
N PRO A 242 0.77 20.96 19.41
CA PRO A 242 0.82 20.65 20.84
C PRO A 242 -0.51 20.13 21.40
N GLY A 243 -1.62 20.41 20.73
CA GLY A 243 -2.96 19.94 21.11
C GLY A 243 -3.25 18.52 20.64
N HIS A 244 -2.41 17.94 19.78
CA HIS A 244 -2.65 16.62 19.24
C HIS A 244 -2.47 15.52 20.31
N PRO A 245 -3.46 14.64 20.55
CA PRO A 245 -3.39 13.62 21.61
C PRO A 245 -2.21 12.66 21.50
N ASP A 246 -1.74 12.37 20.28
CA ASP A 246 -0.57 11.50 20.07
C ASP A 246 0.79 12.18 20.34
N LEU A 247 0.83 13.50 20.59
CA LEU A 247 2.06 14.27 20.88
C LEU A 247 1.99 14.98 22.24
N ALA A 248 0.81 15.04 22.86
CA ALA A 248 0.60 15.62 24.16
C ALA A 248 1.55 15.01 25.20
N GLY A 249 2.31 15.87 25.90
CA GLY A 249 3.27 15.44 26.91
C GLY A 249 4.50 14.69 26.38
N LYS A 250 4.72 14.60 25.05
CA LYS A 250 5.87 13.91 24.43
C LYS A 250 6.98 14.84 23.94
N VAL A 251 6.67 16.10 23.67
CA VAL A 251 7.67 17.12 23.29
C VAL A 251 8.25 17.79 24.53
N GLY A 252 9.59 17.73 24.68
CA GLY A 252 10.34 18.27 25.81
C GLY A 252 10.98 19.62 25.60
N ALA A 253 11.26 19.95 24.35
CA ALA A 253 11.73 21.25 23.93
C ALA A 253 11.21 21.48 22.52
N ALA A 254 10.82 22.72 22.22
CA ALA A 254 10.47 23.13 20.88
C ALA A 254 10.98 24.54 20.63
N GLN A 255 11.51 24.77 19.45
CA GLN A 255 12.11 26.05 19.07
C GLN A 255 11.74 26.37 17.63
N ASP A 256 11.43 27.64 17.37
CA ASP A 256 11.26 28.17 16.02
C ASP A 256 12.54 28.84 15.52
N PHE A 257 12.88 28.56 14.26
CA PHE A 257 14.02 29.13 13.55
C PHE A 257 13.60 29.93 12.30
N THR A 258 12.32 29.92 11.93
CA THR A 258 11.82 30.62 10.72
C THR A 258 11.61 32.11 10.94
N GLY A 259 11.57 32.54 12.21
CA GLY A 259 11.28 33.92 12.59
C GLY A 259 9.79 34.23 12.70
N GLU A 260 8.91 33.24 12.52
CA GLU A 260 7.46 33.37 12.74
C GLU A 260 7.06 33.36 14.23
N GLY A 261 8.00 33.03 15.11
CA GLY A 261 7.85 33.16 16.57
C GLY A 261 7.05 32.04 17.21
N SER A 262 6.82 30.92 16.52
CA SER A 262 6.02 29.80 17.04
C SER A 262 6.44 28.45 16.45
N PRO A 263 6.66 27.42 17.28
CA PRO A 263 6.94 26.06 16.82
C PRO A 263 5.66 25.28 16.43
N VAL A 264 4.50 25.93 16.47
CA VAL A 264 3.21 25.33 16.10
C VAL A 264 3.19 25.02 14.60
N ASP A 265 2.79 23.80 14.28
CA ASP A 265 2.70 23.33 12.90
C ASP A 265 1.45 23.86 12.19
N THR A 266 1.67 24.73 11.21
CA THR A 266 0.61 25.28 10.35
C THR A 266 0.50 24.55 9.00
N HIS A 267 1.47 23.67 8.69
CA HIS A 267 1.52 22.91 7.44
C HIS A 267 1.00 21.47 7.61
N GLY A 268 1.34 20.84 8.75
CA GLY A 268 0.90 19.49 9.15
C GLY A 268 1.93 18.39 8.92
N HIS A 269 3.04 18.69 8.25
CA HIS A 269 4.07 17.69 7.91
C HIS A 269 4.90 17.30 9.13
N GLY A 270 5.38 18.26 9.90
CA GLY A 270 6.17 18.00 11.11
C GLY A 270 5.41 17.23 12.18
N THR A 271 4.11 17.51 12.36
CA THR A 271 3.23 16.74 13.26
C THR A 271 3.12 15.28 12.83
N HIS A 272 2.99 15.04 11.52
CA HIS A 272 2.91 13.69 10.96
C HIS A 272 4.22 12.92 11.16
N VAL A 273 5.35 13.57 10.87
CA VAL A 273 6.71 13.03 11.03
C VAL A 273 7.01 12.71 12.50
N ALA A 274 6.76 13.65 13.42
CA ALA A 274 6.97 13.47 14.85
C ALA A 274 6.12 12.34 15.44
N ALA A 275 4.86 12.23 15.02
CA ALA A 275 4.00 11.14 15.46
C ALA A 275 4.43 9.79 14.88
N THR A 276 4.98 9.75 13.67
CA THR A 276 5.51 8.52 13.07
C THR A 276 6.72 7.99 13.85
N SER A 277 7.61 8.88 14.33
CA SER A 277 8.79 8.47 15.10
C SER A 277 8.44 8.05 16.52
N ALA A 278 7.67 8.85 17.27
CA ALA A 278 7.45 8.63 18.71
C ALA A 278 6.04 8.95 19.21
N GLY A 279 5.03 9.03 18.33
CA GLY A 279 3.63 9.32 18.71
C GLY A 279 2.98 8.27 19.61
N GLY A 280 1.88 8.64 20.25
CA GLY A 280 1.01 7.80 21.09
C GLY A 280 0.27 8.60 22.16
N PRO A 281 -0.78 8.07 22.81
CA PRO A 281 -1.01 6.63 22.97
C PRO A 281 -1.97 5.99 21.95
N ALA A 282 -2.78 6.77 21.22
CA ALA A 282 -3.80 6.21 20.33
C ALA A 282 -3.18 5.53 19.10
N ARG A 283 -2.14 6.16 18.52
CA ARG A 283 -1.33 5.58 17.44
C ARG A 283 0.14 5.63 17.81
N LYS A 284 0.69 4.47 18.14
CA LYS A 284 2.10 4.33 18.49
C LYS A 284 2.96 4.60 17.25
N GLY A 285 3.81 5.62 17.33
CA GLY A 285 5.00 5.73 16.49
C GLY A 285 5.98 4.61 16.82
N VAL A 286 7.08 4.51 16.08
CA VAL A 286 8.05 3.41 16.21
C VAL A 286 8.68 3.33 17.62
N ALA A 287 9.02 4.47 18.23
CA ALA A 287 9.57 4.58 19.57
C ALA A 287 8.63 5.35 20.51
N PRO A 288 7.51 4.75 20.95
CA PRO A 288 6.48 5.45 21.71
C PRO A 288 6.90 5.88 23.13
N GLY A 289 8.06 5.45 23.62
CA GLY A 289 8.67 5.87 24.89
C GLY A 289 9.73 6.97 24.76
N ALA A 290 10.15 7.32 23.53
CA ALA A 290 11.14 8.37 23.31
C ALA A 290 10.59 9.77 23.60
N ARG A 291 11.48 10.67 24.05
CA ARG A 291 11.20 12.10 24.17
C ARG A 291 11.43 12.77 22.82
N LEU A 292 10.57 13.73 22.46
CA LEU A 292 10.72 14.51 21.24
C LEU A 292 11.28 15.89 21.53
N PHE A 293 12.22 16.34 20.71
CA PHE A 293 12.52 17.77 20.54
C PHE A 293 12.07 18.20 19.14
N VAL A 294 11.44 19.36 19.01
CA VAL A 294 10.91 19.82 17.73
C VAL A 294 11.52 21.15 17.35
N GLY A 295 12.34 21.16 16.30
CA GLY A 295 12.86 22.39 15.69
C GLY A 295 12.02 22.73 14.47
N ARG A 296 11.32 23.86 14.51
CA ARG A 296 10.63 24.37 13.33
C ARG A 296 11.64 25.09 12.45
N VAL A 297 12.00 24.46 11.33
CA VAL A 297 12.97 24.96 10.35
C VAL A 297 12.35 25.17 8.96
N LEU A 298 11.06 24.87 8.83
CA LEU A 298 10.24 25.12 7.65
C LEU A 298 9.01 25.95 8.03
N ASP A 299 8.67 26.90 7.16
CA ASP A 299 7.53 27.81 7.28
C ASP A 299 6.19 27.10 6.97
N GLY A 300 5.08 27.87 7.01
CA GLY A 300 3.74 27.34 6.72
C GLY A 300 3.53 26.83 5.30
N SER A 301 4.43 27.15 4.36
CA SER A 301 4.43 26.62 2.99
C SER A 301 5.24 25.33 2.84
N GLY A 302 5.93 24.89 3.90
CA GLY A 302 6.86 23.77 3.86
C GLY A 302 8.24 24.12 3.28
N SER A 303 8.57 25.42 3.22
CA SER A 303 9.86 25.93 2.70
C SER A 303 10.72 26.45 3.84
N GLY A 304 12.05 26.50 3.66
CA GLY A 304 12.91 27.08 4.69
C GLY A 304 14.33 27.33 4.20
N ASP A 305 15.02 28.20 4.90
CA ASP A 305 16.40 28.56 4.60
C ASP A 305 17.38 27.51 5.13
N LEU A 306 18.45 27.28 4.38
CA LEU A 306 19.58 26.44 4.80
C LEU A 306 20.09 26.80 6.20
N SER A 307 20.19 28.10 6.49
CA SER A 307 20.63 28.62 7.79
C SER A 307 19.72 28.20 8.94
N TRP A 308 18.40 28.15 8.72
CA TRP A 308 17.43 27.72 9.74
C TRP A 308 17.59 26.24 10.03
N VAL A 309 17.79 25.43 9.00
CA VAL A 309 18.00 23.99 9.18
C VAL A 309 19.28 23.71 9.94
N VAL A 310 20.40 24.36 9.57
CA VAL A 310 21.68 24.21 10.28
C VAL A 310 21.57 24.67 11.73
N ALA A 311 20.94 25.82 12.01
CA ALA A 311 20.69 26.29 13.38
C ALA A 311 19.84 25.29 14.19
N GLY A 312 18.83 24.69 13.56
CA GLY A 312 18.03 23.63 14.16
C GLY A 312 18.85 22.37 14.47
N MET A 313 19.79 21.97 13.59
CA MET A 313 20.69 20.84 13.84
C MET A 313 21.62 21.09 15.02
N GLU A 314 22.24 22.27 15.08
CA GLU A 314 23.10 22.69 16.19
C GLU A 314 22.34 22.72 17.51
N TRP A 315 21.14 23.31 17.51
CA TRP A 315 20.26 23.31 18.68
C TRP A 315 19.89 21.90 19.13
N ALA A 316 19.50 21.02 18.21
CA ALA A 316 19.08 19.66 18.54
C ALA A 316 20.19 18.88 19.25
N VAL A 317 21.41 18.92 18.74
CA VAL A 317 22.54 18.21 19.36
C VAL A 317 22.99 18.89 20.66
N ALA A 318 22.93 20.23 20.75
CA ALA A 318 23.26 20.95 21.98
C ALA A 318 22.26 20.65 23.11
N GLN A 319 20.99 20.38 22.78
CA GLN A 319 19.97 19.92 23.72
C GLN A 319 20.16 18.43 24.12
N GLY A 320 21.08 17.70 23.48
CA GLY A 320 21.39 16.31 23.79
C GLY A 320 20.55 15.28 23.03
N ALA A 321 19.96 15.65 21.88
CA ALA A 321 19.31 14.66 21.01
C ALA A 321 20.34 13.63 20.51
N ARG A 322 20.03 12.34 20.67
CA ARG A 322 20.86 11.24 20.18
C ARG A 322 20.58 10.91 18.71
N VAL A 323 19.33 11.13 18.30
CA VAL A 323 18.86 10.91 16.94
C VAL A 323 18.21 12.20 16.44
N VAL A 324 18.59 12.65 15.25
CA VAL A 324 18.04 13.86 14.62
C VAL A 324 17.39 13.46 13.29
N ASN A 325 16.07 13.55 13.21
CA ASN A 325 15.29 13.33 12.00
C ASN A 325 15.22 14.61 11.17
N VAL A 326 15.63 14.52 9.90
CA VAL A 326 15.57 15.61 8.92
C VAL A 326 14.79 15.13 7.70
N SER A 327 13.50 15.46 7.66
CA SER A 327 12.55 14.99 6.63
C SER A 327 12.33 16.02 5.51
N LEU A 328 13.42 16.65 5.07
CA LEU A 328 13.46 17.70 4.06
C LEU A 328 14.65 17.50 3.12
N GLY A 329 14.69 18.24 2.02
CA GLY A 329 15.81 18.23 1.09
C GLY A 329 15.83 19.51 0.26
N ALA A 330 17.01 19.86 -0.24
CA ALA A 330 17.18 20.95 -1.19
C ALA A 330 17.27 20.37 -2.61
N GLY A 331 18.47 20.00 -3.05
CA GLY A 331 18.71 19.42 -4.36
C GLY A 331 19.83 18.38 -4.34
N PRO A 332 20.04 17.66 -5.45
CA PRO A 332 21.17 16.74 -5.58
C PRO A 332 22.53 17.41 -5.36
N SER A 333 23.45 16.69 -4.72
CA SER A 333 24.75 17.20 -4.31
C SER A 333 25.80 16.07 -4.27
N ASP A 334 27.07 16.44 -4.26
CA ASP A 334 28.20 15.52 -4.02
C ASP A 334 28.53 15.35 -2.52
N GLY A 335 27.75 16.00 -1.65
CA GLY A 335 27.94 15.96 -0.20
C GLY A 335 28.91 17.01 0.34
N THR A 336 29.45 17.90 -0.51
CA THR A 336 30.32 19.01 -0.09
C THR A 336 29.55 20.31 0.20
N ASP A 337 28.23 20.29 0.02
CA ASP A 337 27.35 21.42 0.32
C ASP A 337 27.32 21.76 1.83
N PRO A 338 27.02 23.02 2.21
CA PRO A 338 27.13 23.47 3.60
C PRO A 338 26.30 22.68 4.61
N ILE A 339 25.11 22.19 4.22
CA ILE A 339 24.24 21.44 5.14
C ILE A 339 24.71 20.00 5.29
N SER A 340 25.26 19.37 4.24
CA SER A 340 25.93 18.08 4.35
C SER A 340 27.20 18.17 5.21
N ALA A 341 28.01 19.22 5.03
CA ALA A 341 29.19 19.47 5.86
C ALA A 341 28.83 19.71 7.33
N ALA A 342 27.71 20.39 7.61
CA ALA A 342 27.19 20.56 8.96
C ALA A 342 26.82 19.21 9.59
N VAL A 343 26.13 18.32 8.86
CA VAL A 343 25.81 16.97 9.33
C VAL A 343 27.07 16.18 9.69
N ASP A 344 28.07 16.16 8.80
CA ASP A 344 29.31 15.42 9.03
C ASP A 344 30.07 15.96 10.26
N SER A 345 30.17 17.29 10.37
CA SER A 345 30.83 17.98 11.49
C SER A 345 30.13 17.73 12.82
N LEU A 346 28.80 17.85 12.88
CA LEU A 346 28.02 17.64 14.11
C LEU A 346 28.05 16.17 14.54
N THR A 347 27.96 15.24 13.58
CA THR A 347 28.08 13.80 13.88
C THR A 347 29.45 13.49 14.49
N ALA A 348 30.53 13.96 13.88
CA ALA A 348 31.89 13.73 14.37
C ALA A 348 32.14 14.31 15.77
N LYS A 349 31.55 15.48 16.08
CA LYS A 349 31.74 16.17 17.38
C LYS A 349 30.90 15.60 18.51
N THR A 350 29.71 15.12 18.21
CA THR A 350 28.68 14.82 19.23
C THR A 350 28.29 13.34 19.29
N GLY A 351 28.58 12.58 18.24
CA GLY A 351 28.11 11.20 18.08
C GLY A 351 26.60 11.10 17.80
N ALA A 352 25.90 12.21 17.57
CA ALA A 352 24.48 12.20 17.22
C ALA A 352 24.29 11.57 15.83
N LEU A 353 23.27 10.72 15.70
CA LEU A 353 22.90 10.10 14.42
C LEU A 353 21.89 11.00 13.68
N PHE A 354 22.27 11.50 12.52
CA PHE A 354 21.34 12.20 11.62
C PHE A 354 20.68 11.20 10.67
N VAL A 355 19.35 11.10 10.75
CA VAL A 355 18.52 10.25 9.89
C VAL A 355 17.81 11.16 8.90
N ILE A 356 18.13 11.03 7.63
CA ILE A 356 17.80 12.04 6.61
C ILE A 356 17.04 11.42 5.44
N ALA A 357 16.01 12.11 4.96
CA ALA A 357 15.27 11.71 3.77
C ALA A 357 16.16 11.70 2.51
N ALA A 358 16.04 10.67 1.66
CA ALA A 358 16.76 10.63 0.39
C ALA A 358 16.27 11.68 -0.63
N GLY A 359 15.07 12.23 -0.44
CA GLY A 359 14.41 13.14 -1.37
C GLY A 359 13.40 12.42 -2.27
N ASN A 360 12.50 13.21 -2.87
CA ASN A 360 11.37 12.70 -3.67
C ASN A 360 11.56 12.93 -5.19
N ALA A 361 12.81 13.11 -5.64
CA ALA A 361 13.17 13.41 -7.03
C ALA A 361 13.56 12.18 -7.87
N GLY A 362 13.24 10.97 -7.40
CA GLY A 362 13.39 9.74 -8.19
C GLY A 362 12.43 9.69 -9.39
N PRO A 363 12.57 8.68 -10.28
CA PRO A 363 13.37 7.46 -10.11
C PRO A 363 14.80 7.54 -10.67
N GLU A 364 15.20 8.67 -11.23
CA GLU A 364 16.50 8.81 -11.91
C GLU A 364 17.68 8.59 -10.96
N ALA A 365 18.76 8.02 -11.47
CA ALA A 365 20.01 7.85 -10.71
C ALA A 365 20.62 9.23 -10.37
N GLY A 366 21.27 9.34 -9.21
CA GLY A 366 21.85 10.61 -8.76
C GLY A 366 20.83 11.63 -8.26
N SER A 367 19.64 11.17 -7.86
CA SER A 367 18.55 12.02 -7.37
C SER A 367 18.48 12.15 -5.84
N VAL A 368 19.48 11.61 -5.12
CA VAL A 368 19.59 11.82 -3.66
C VAL A 368 19.92 13.27 -3.38
N GLN A 369 19.15 13.90 -2.49
CA GLN A 369 19.25 15.32 -2.19
C GLN A 369 20.08 15.58 -0.92
N ALA A 370 20.74 16.73 -0.86
CA ALA A 370 21.29 17.26 0.38
C ALA A 370 20.17 17.57 1.38
N PRO A 371 20.37 17.34 2.70
CA PRO A 371 21.61 16.86 3.33
C PRO A 371 21.81 15.33 3.34
N GLY A 372 20.94 14.56 2.69
CA GLY A 372 21.06 13.09 2.60
C GLY A 372 22.30 12.61 1.84
N THR A 373 23.05 13.51 1.21
CA THR A 373 24.34 13.26 0.57
C THR A 373 25.53 13.31 1.53
N ALA A 374 25.36 13.76 2.77
CA ALA A 374 26.44 13.78 3.77
C ALA A 374 27.01 12.37 4.04
N ALA A 375 28.31 12.27 4.29
CA ALA A 375 28.98 10.98 4.48
C ALA A 375 28.51 10.25 5.75
N ALA A 376 28.25 11.01 6.82
CA ALA A 376 27.86 10.51 8.12
C ALA A 376 26.33 10.38 8.29
N ALA A 377 25.53 10.88 7.35
CA ALA A 377 24.08 10.75 7.40
C ALA A 377 23.63 9.30 7.21
N LEU A 378 22.64 8.86 7.97
CA LEU A 378 21.87 7.66 7.64
C LEU A 378 20.72 8.08 6.72
N THR A 379 20.87 7.83 5.43
CA THR A 379 19.93 8.31 4.41
C THR A 379 18.88 7.25 4.08
N VAL A 380 17.62 7.67 4.05
CA VAL A 380 16.46 6.77 4.02
C VAL A 380 15.64 6.96 2.75
N GLY A 381 15.56 5.91 1.95
CA GLY A 381 14.63 5.81 0.82
C GLY A 381 13.24 5.30 1.24
N ALA A 382 12.26 5.46 0.36
CA ALA A 382 10.88 5.04 0.60
C ALA A 382 10.54 3.74 -0.12
N VAL A 383 9.92 2.80 0.59
CA VAL A 383 9.26 1.62 0.01
C VAL A 383 7.76 1.64 0.26
N THR A 384 7.04 0.93 -0.60
CA THR A 384 5.64 0.56 -0.40
C THR A 384 5.51 -0.52 0.68
N LYS A 385 4.26 -0.78 1.12
CA LYS A 385 3.95 -1.92 1.99
C LYS A 385 4.38 -3.28 1.41
N ALA A 386 4.47 -3.40 0.09
CA ALA A 386 4.94 -4.61 -0.60
C ALA A 386 6.47 -4.71 -0.69
N GLY A 387 7.21 -3.80 -0.03
CA GLY A 387 8.67 -3.75 -0.08
C GLY A 387 9.25 -3.24 -1.42
N GLN A 388 8.40 -2.78 -2.35
CA GLN A 388 8.86 -2.19 -3.61
C GLN A 388 9.30 -0.75 -3.38
N VAL A 389 10.47 -0.36 -3.90
CA VAL A 389 10.96 1.02 -3.80
C VAL A 389 10.00 1.96 -4.52
N ALA A 390 9.58 3.03 -3.84
CA ALA A 390 8.67 4.01 -4.40
C ALA A 390 9.31 4.71 -5.61
N ALA A 391 8.50 5.02 -6.63
CA ALA A 391 8.98 5.65 -7.85
C ALA A 391 9.65 7.01 -7.57
N PHE A 392 9.08 7.80 -6.66
CA PHE A 392 9.63 9.10 -6.26
C PHE A 392 10.89 9.00 -5.39
N SER A 393 11.20 7.83 -4.79
CA SER A 393 12.30 7.72 -3.83
C SER A 393 13.62 8.02 -4.51
N GLY A 394 14.37 9.00 -3.98
CA GLY A 394 15.71 9.36 -4.43
C GLY A 394 16.60 8.12 -4.57
N ARG A 395 17.33 8.06 -5.68
CA ARG A 395 18.22 6.95 -6.04
C ARG A 395 19.63 7.46 -6.12
N GLY A 396 20.55 6.69 -5.55
CA GLY A 396 21.96 6.91 -5.75
C GLY A 396 22.42 6.63 -7.19
N PRO A 397 23.72 6.66 -7.40
CA PRO A 397 24.73 6.93 -6.36
C PRO A 397 24.80 8.43 -6.01
N ARG A 398 25.52 8.80 -4.94
CA ARG A 398 25.86 10.21 -4.67
C ARG A 398 26.63 10.78 -5.86
N LEU A 399 26.38 12.05 -6.19
CA LEU A 399 27.08 12.71 -7.29
C LEU A 399 28.58 12.87 -6.95
N GLY A 400 29.44 12.90 -7.97
CA GLY A 400 30.88 13.16 -7.82
C GLY A 400 31.73 11.94 -7.49
N ASP A 401 31.33 11.10 -6.52
CA ASP A 401 32.19 10.01 -6.01
C ASP A 401 31.54 8.63 -5.99
N ALA A 402 30.29 8.55 -6.46
CA ALA A 402 29.49 7.35 -6.53
C ALA A 402 29.24 6.63 -5.18
N MET A 403 29.34 7.33 -4.05
CA MET A 403 29.06 6.74 -2.74
C MET A 403 27.62 6.19 -2.68
N VAL A 404 27.45 5.03 -2.04
CA VAL A 404 26.13 4.38 -1.93
C VAL A 404 25.21 5.23 -1.05
N LYS A 405 24.11 5.70 -1.67
CA LYS A 405 22.99 6.38 -1.02
C LYS A 405 21.68 5.99 -1.73
N PRO A 406 20.52 5.95 -1.06
CA PRO A 406 20.38 5.84 0.39
C PRO A 406 20.95 4.50 0.91
N GLU A 407 21.38 4.46 2.18
CA GLU A 407 21.89 3.23 2.82
C GLU A 407 20.79 2.19 3.03
N LEU A 408 19.57 2.64 3.31
CA LEU A 408 18.44 1.76 3.57
C LEU A 408 17.11 2.38 3.15
N THR A 409 16.06 1.58 3.25
CA THR A 409 14.69 2.00 2.93
C THR A 409 13.73 1.67 4.05
N ALA A 410 12.69 2.48 4.19
CA ALA A 410 11.61 2.24 5.14
C ALA A 410 10.23 2.57 4.52
N PRO A 411 9.12 2.17 5.15
CA PRO A 411 7.79 2.42 4.63
C PRO A 411 7.53 3.93 4.45
N GLY A 412 7.27 4.36 3.23
CA GLY A 412 7.09 5.79 2.90
C GLY A 412 5.89 6.09 2.00
N VAL A 413 5.02 5.11 1.73
CA VAL A 413 3.84 5.28 0.86
C VAL A 413 2.56 4.97 1.63
N GLY A 414 1.62 5.93 1.64
CA GLY A 414 0.33 5.79 2.32
C GLY A 414 0.48 5.65 3.84
N ILE A 415 1.41 6.40 4.42
CA ILE A 415 1.69 6.39 5.86
C ILE A 415 0.66 7.30 6.51
N VAL A 416 -0.23 6.71 7.32
CA VAL A 416 -1.14 7.51 8.15
C VAL A 416 -0.42 7.85 9.45
N ALA A 417 -0.53 9.08 9.91
CA ALA A 417 -0.07 9.49 11.23
C ALA A 417 -0.93 10.66 11.73
N ALA A 418 -0.48 11.31 12.80
CA ALA A 418 -1.15 12.49 13.35
C ALA A 418 -1.37 13.57 12.29
N ARG A 419 -2.54 14.20 12.34
CA ARG A 419 -2.88 15.38 11.55
C ARG A 419 -2.89 16.59 12.48
N ALA A 420 -2.13 17.62 12.16
CA ALA A 420 -2.21 18.89 12.87
C ALA A 420 -3.60 19.54 12.68
N ALA A 421 -4.17 20.06 13.75
CA ALA A 421 -5.45 20.76 13.70
C ALA A 421 -5.43 21.90 12.66
N GLY A 422 -6.50 22.01 11.85
CA GLY A 422 -6.62 23.06 10.83
C GLY A 422 -5.82 22.84 9.54
N THR A 423 -5.04 21.76 9.44
CA THR A 423 -4.23 21.47 8.23
C THR A 423 -4.94 20.51 7.28
N SER A 424 -4.60 20.57 5.99
CA SER A 424 -5.18 19.72 4.92
C SER A 424 -4.14 18.90 4.15
N GLY A 425 -2.90 18.82 4.64
CA GLY A 425 -1.85 18.04 4.01
C GLY A 425 -2.17 16.54 3.97
N GLY A 426 -1.91 15.92 2.81
CA GLY A 426 -2.18 14.49 2.59
C GLY A 426 -3.65 14.14 2.33
N GLU A 427 -3.97 12.86 2.37
CA GLU A 427 -5.35 12.36 2.27
C GLU A 427 -5.94 12.22 3.68
N LEU A 428 -6.95 13.04 3.97
CA LEU A 428 -7.65 13.04 5.24
C LEU A 428 -8.23 11.66 5.56
N VAL A 429 -7.87 11.12 6.72
CA VAL A 429 -8.36 9.83 7.22
C VAL A 429 -9.47 10.05 8.24
N ASP A 430 -9.20 10.86 9.27
CA ASP A 430 -10.17 11.30 10.27
C ASP A 430 -9.75 12.66 10.86
N ALA A 431 -10.51 13.17 11.85
CA ALA A 431 -10.24 14.47 12.45
C ALA A 431 -8.80 14.62 13.01
N LEU A 432 -8.16 13.52 13.40
CA LEU A 432 -6.83 13.49 14.03
C LEU A 432 -5.78 12.80 13.15
N THR A 433 -6.11 12.38 11.92
CA THR A 433 -5.15 11.66 11.07
C THR A 433 -5.25 11.96 9.60
N THR A 434 -4.10 11.85 8.95
CA THR A 434 -3.95 12.01 7.50
C THR A 434 -2.91 11.04 6.98
N SER A 435 -3.09 10.62 5.73
CA SER A 435 -2.19 9.74 4.98
C SER A 435 -1.25 10.57 4.11
N MET A 436 0.05 10.37 4.24
CA MET A 436 1.07 11.05 3.44
C MET A 436 2.03 10.03 2.81
N SER A 437 2.67 10.45 1.71
CA SER A 437 3.69 9.65 1.03
C SER A 437 4.91 10.51 0.74
N GLY A 438 6.10 9.95 0.97
CA GLY A 438 7.37 10.61 0.76
C GLY A 438 8.50 9.87 1.49
N THR A 439 9.75 10.12 1.10
CA THR A 439 10.90 9.73 1.93
C THR A 439 10.82 10.37 3.31
N SER A 440 10.20 11.55 3.41
CA SER A 440 9.87 12.23 4.66
C SER A 440 9.05 11.39 5.64
N MET A 441 8.25 10.44 5.17
CA MET A 441 7.49 9.50 6.01
C MET A 441 8.31 8.23 6.31
N ALA A 442 9.26 7.85 5.45
CA ALA A 442 10.15 6.73 5.69
C ALA A 442 11.19 7.04 6.78
N THR A 443 11.81 8.23 6.72
CA THR A 443 12.83 8.71 7.67
C THR A 443 12.42 8.59 9.15
N PRO A 444 11.23 9.03 9.60
CA PRO A 444 10.85 8.96 11.01
C PRO A 444 10.64 7.53 11.50
N HIS A 445 10.34 6.57 10.63
CA HIS A 445 10.32 5.16 11.03
C HIS A 445 11.73 4.70 11.45
N VAL A 446 12.74 5.09 10.69
CA VAL A 446 14.15 4.75 10.96
C VAL A 446 14.67 5.52 12.17
N ALA A 447 14.29 6.80 12.32
CA ALA A 447 14.65 7.58 13.50
C ALA A 447 14.09 6.95 14.79
N GLY A 448 12.84 6.48 14.76
CA GLY A 448 12.28 5.72 15.88
C GLY A 448 12.99 4.39 16.10
N ALA A 449 13.34 3.66 15.04
CA ALA A 449 14.09 2.39 15.17
C ALA A 449 15.48 2.61 15.77
N ALA A 450 16.17 3.69 15.38
CA ALA A 450 17.43 4.11 15.97
C ALA A 450 17.27 4.44 17.47
N ALA A 451 16.16 5.06 17.87
CA ALA A 451 15.88 5.32 19.29
C ALA A 451 15.63 4.02 20.09
N LEU A 452 14.97 3.02 19.50
CA LEU A 452 14.83 1.70 20.11
C LEU A 452 16.21 1.04 20.31
N LEU A 453 17.06 1.09 19.29
CA LEU A 453 18.43 0.54 19.35
C LEU A 453 19.31 1.30 20.34
N ALA A 454 19.21 2.63 20.41
CA ALA A 454 19.93 3.44 21.38
C ALA A 454 19.46 3.16 22.82
N GLN A 455 18.20 2.80 23.06
CA GLN A 455 17.78 2.33 24.38
C GLN A 455 18.44 0.98 24.71
N GLN A 456 18.54 0.07 23.73
CA GLN A 456 19.17 -1.23 23.91
C GLN A 456 20.69 -1.13 24.09
N HIS A 457 21.32 -0.12 23.48
CA HIS A 457 22.76 0.13 23.48
C HIS A 457 23.03 1.62 23.80
N PRO A 458 22.91 2.02 25.09
CA PRO A 458 22.87 3.42 25.52
C PRO A 458 24.18 4.21 25.41
#